data_AF-A0A7S2PG01-F1
#
_entry.id   AF-A0A7S2PG01-F1
#
_cell.length_a   1.000
_cell.length_b   1.000
_cell.length_c   1.000
_cell.angle_alpha   90.00
_cell.angle_beta   90.00
_cell.angle_gamma   90.00
#
_symmetry.space_group_name_H-M   'P 1'
#
loop_
_entity.id
_entity.type
_entity.pdbx_description
1 polymer ?
#
loop_
_entity_poly.entity_id
_entity_poly.type
_entity_poly.pdbx_seq_one_letter_code
_entity_poly.pdbx_strand_id
1 'polypeptide(L)'
;MGDVEAHNQLGELYHNGQGVERDMKKAVHHWEEAAIGGHPGARFVLGANDAFYGSKYNRAVKHFIIAASEGHDDALEQLKELYKNGKVTKGELAAALRAHQAAVDSTKSSQREAAAHATRIF
;
A
#
# COMPACT_ATOMS: atom_id res chain seq x y z
N MET A 1 -5.77 -4.49 -15.14
CA MET A 1 -4.96 -5.39 -14.29
C MET A 1 -3.56 -5.62 -14.87
N GLY A 2 -3.39 -5.91 -16.17
CA GLY A 2 -2.04 -6.12 -16.74
C GLY A 2 -1.08 -4.93 -16.69
N ASP A 3 -1.60 -3.70 -16.82
CA ASP A 3 -0.78 -2.47 -16.81
C ASP A 3 -0.22 -2.14 -15.42
N VAL A 4 -1.04 -2.36 -14.39
CA VAL A 4 -0.73 -2.03 -12.99
C VAL A 4 0.42 -2.88 -12.44
N GLU A 5 0.38 -4.18 -12.71
CA GLU A 5 1.44 -5.13 -12.29
C GLU A 5 2.73 -4.88 -13.07
N ALA A 6 2.63 -4.61 -14.38
CA ALA A 6 3.78 -4.28 -15.21
C ALA A 6 4.48 -3.00 -14.73
N HIS A 7 3.72 -1.99 -14.33
CA HIS A 7 4.28 -0.79 -13.73
C HIS A 7 4.96 -1.07 -12.38
N ASN A 8 4.40 -1.93 -11.53
CA ASN A 8 5.09 -2.33 -10.29
C ASN A 8 6.44 -2.99 -10.58
N GLN A 9 6.45 -3.96 -11.51
CA GLN A 9 7.66 -4.68 -11.92
C GLN A 9 8.70 -3.76 -12.55
N LEU A 10 8.29 -2.86 -13.45
CA LEU A 10 9.20 -1.87 -14.03
C LEU A 10 9.83 -0.98 -12.95
N GLY A 11 9.04 -0.58 -11.95
CA GLY A 11 9.54 0.16 -10.81
C GLY A 11 10.65 -0.60 -10.07
N GLU A 12 10.44 -1.88 -9.80
CA GLU A 12 11.43 -2.76 -9.16
C GLU A 12 12.69 -2.95 -10.02
N LEU A 13 12.54 -3.12 -11.34
CA LEU A 13 13.67 -3.27 -12.26
C LEU A 13 14.56 -2.02 -12.25
N TYR A 14 13.96 -0.82 -12.33
CA TYR A 14 14.71 0.44 -12.26
C TYR A 14 15.30 0.71 -10.87
N HIS A 15 14.64 0.26 -9.80
CA HIS A 15 15.18 0.36 -8.44
C HIS A 15 16.41 -0.54 -8.24
N ASN A 16 16.34 -1.78 -8.73
CA ASN A 16 17.39 -2.77 -8.54
C ASN A 16 18.50 -2.69 -9.61
N GLY A 17 18.24 -2.02 -10.73
CA GLY A 17 19.12 -2.04 -11.89
C GLY A 17 19.16 -3.41 -12.58
N GLN A 18 18.06 -4.16 -12.56
CA GLN A 18 17.99 -5.50 -13.13
C GLN A 18 17.66 -5.41 -14.63
N GLY A 19 18.66 -5.63 -15.48
CA GLY A 19 18.50 -5.54 -16.93
C GLY A 19 18.33 -4.10 -17.47
N VAL A 20 18.33 -3.10 -16.58
CA VAL A 20 18.32 -1.67 -16.88
C VAL A 20 19.29 -0.93 -15.96
N GLU A 21 19.71 0.28 -16.33
CA GLU A 21 20.46 1.13 -15.42
C GLU A 21 19.58 1.56 -14.24
N ARG A 22 20.14 1.54 -13.03
CA ARG A 22 19.42 1.94 -11.83
C ARG A 22 19.01 3.41 -11.90
N ASP A 23 17.70 3.65 -11.84
CA ASP A 23 17.13 5.00 -11.94
C ASP A 23 15.95 5.14 -10.96
N MET A 24 16.21 5.75 -9.81
CA MET A 24 15.18 5.97 -8.79
C MET A 24 14.05 6.88 -9.25
N LYS A 25 14.28 7.80 -10.19
CA LYS A 25 13.21 8.68 -10.69
C LYS A 25 12.24 7.88 -11.56
N LYS A 26 12.75 7.01 -12.42
CA LYS A 26 11.92 6.09 -13.22
C LYS A 26 11.23 5.05 -12.35
N ALA A 27 11.92 4.54 -11.33
CA ALA A 27 11.31 3.62 -10.37
C ALA A 27 10.09 4.24 -9.69
N VAL A 28 10.25 5.45 -9.14
CA VAL A 28 9.16 6.21 -8.51
C VAL A 28 8.03 6.50 -9.50
N HIS A 29 8.35 6.91 -10.72
CA HIS A 29 7.33 7.17 -11.74
C HIS A 29 6.46 5.94 -12.03
N HIS A 30 7.07 4.77 -12.22
CA HIS A 30 6.31 3.55 -12.47
C HIS A 30 5.51 3.09 -11.24
N TRP A 31 6.06 3.23 -10.03
CA TRP A 31 5.27 2.96 -8.83
C TRP A 31 4.10 3.94 -8.64
N GLU A 32 4.23 5.20 -9.07
CA GLU A 32 3.13 6.16 -9.06
C GLU A 32 1.99 5.72 -9.99
N GLU A 33 2.29 5.29 -11.21
CA GLU A 33 1.29 4.75 -12.14
C GLU A 33 0.61 3.49 -11.56
N ALA A 34 1.39 2.56 -10.99
CA ALA A 34 0.84 1.37 -10.33
C ALA A 34 -0.04 1.74 -9.12
N ALA A 35 0.37 2.72 -8.31
CA ALA A 35 -0.40 3.19 -7.16
C ALA A 35 -1.71 3.90 -7.56
N ILE A 36 -1.71 4.64 -8.67
CA ILE A 36 -2.93 5.22 -9.27
C ILE A 36 -3.86 4.07 -9.73
N GLY A 37 -3.27 3.02 -10.31
CA GLY A 37 -3.98 1.81 -10.72
C GLY A 37 -4.47 0.90 -9.59
N GLY A 38 -4.20 1.24 -8.32
CA GLY A 38 -4.66 0.46 -7.18
C GLY A 38 -3.70 -0.62 -6.68
N HIS A 39 -2.43 -0.60 -7.07
CA HIS A 39 -1.46 -1.60 -6.60
C HIS A 39 -1.06 -1.36 -5.14
N PRO A 40 -1.35 -2.28 -4.20
CA PRO A 40 -1.02 -2.09 -2.79
C PRO A 40 0.50 -2.07 -2.55
N GLY A 41 1.25 -2.94 -3.24
CA GLY A 41 2.71 -3.01 -3.13
C GLY A 41 3.40 -1.73 -3.59
N ALA A 42 2.91 -1.11 -4.68
CA ALA A 42 3.50 0.13 -5.19
C ALA A 42 3.25 1.30 -4.24
N ARG A 43 2.06 1.35 -3.61
CA ARG A 43 1.74 2.32 -2.56
C ARG A 43 2.64 2.14 -1.34
N PHE A 44 2.87 0.91 -0.90
CA PHE A 44 3.81 0.63 0.19
C PHE A 44 5.23 1.13 -0.14
N VAL A 45 5.75 0.80 -1.33
CA VAL A 45 7.10 1.21 -1.75
C VAL A 45 7.22 2.72 -1.88
N LEU A 46 6.21 3.41 -2.42
CA LEU A 46 6.17 4.87 -2.45
C LEU A 46 6.14 5.48 -1.04
N GLY A 47 5.36 4.88 -0.13
CA GLY A 47 5.29 5.30 1.26
C GLY A 47 6.65 5.19 1.95
N ALA A 48 7.33 4.05 1.78
CA ALA A 48 8.68 3.85 2.28
C ALA A 48 9.67 4.83 1.65
N ASN A 49 9.61 5.02 0.33
CA ASN A 49 10.50 5.94 -0.37
C ASN A 49 10.34 7.39 0.13
N ASP A 50 9.09 7.84 0.28
CA ASP A 50 8.77 9.17 0.79
C ASP A 50 9.20 9.35 2.27
N ALA A 51 9.07 8.31 3.09
CA ALA A 51 9.47 8.35 4.51
C ALA A 51 10.99 8.38 4.69
N PHE A 52 11.71 7.48 4.00
CA PHE A 52 13.13 7.23 4.27
C PHE A 52 14.08 8.07 3.40
N TYR A 53 13.67 8.42 2.17
CA TYR A 53 14.52 9.20 1.25
C TYR A 53 13.96 10.59 0.98
N GLY A 54 12.63 10.74 0.96
CA GLY A 54 11.98 12.03 0.71
C GLY A 54 11.84 12.93 1.92
N SER A 55 11.89 12.38 3.15
CA SER A 55 11.43 13.05 4.38
C SER A 55 10.01 13.65 4.27
N LYS A 56 9.19 13.10 3.36
CA LYS A 56 7.82 13.53 3.07
C LYS A 56 6.83 12.68 3.88
N TYR A 57 6.95 12.71 5.20
CA TYR A 57 6.17 11.87 6.11
C TYR A 57 4.65 12.02 5.90
N ASN A 58 4.15 13.23 5.65
CA ASN A 58 2.72 13.45 5.39
C ASN A 58 2.21 12.72 4.13
N ARG A 59 3.07 12.53 3.11
CA ARG A 59 2.74 11.77 1.91
C ARG A 59 2.86 10.26 2.17
N ALA A 60 3.93 9.86 2.86
CA ALA A 60 4.16 8.48 3.26
C ALA A 60 2.99 7.92 4.09
N VAL A 61 2.50 8.68 5.07
CA VAL A 61 1.36 8.30 5.91
C VAL A 61 0.11 8.02 5.09
N LYS A 62 -0.19 8.85 4.09
CA LYS A 62 -1.34 8.64 3.21
C LYS A 62 -1.21 7.33 2.42
N HIS A 63 -0.04 7.08 1.85
CA HIS A 63 0.23 5.84 1.13
C HIS A 63 0.10 4.62 2.03
N PHE A 64 0.64 4.67 3.26
CA PHE A 64 0.51 3.57 4.21
C PHE A 64 -0.92 3.35 4.71
N ILE A 65 -1.71 4.40 4.93
CA ILE A 65 -3.12 4.26 5.30
C ILE A 65 -3.89 3.54 4.20
N ILE A 66 -3.66 3.90 2.94
CA ILE A 66 -4.33 3.27 1.80
C ILE A 66 -3.89 1.80 1.68
N ALA A 67 -2.57 1.53 1.72
CA ALA A 67 -2.06 0.16 1.67
C ALA A 67 -2.60 -0.71 2.83
N ALA A 68 -2.68 -0.16 4.05
CA ALA A 68 -3.27 -0.86 5.20
C ALA A 68 -4.77 -1.16 4.98
N SER A 69 -5.51 -0.24 4.36
CA SER A 69 -6.92 -0.45 3.97
C SER A 69 -7.11 -1.49 2.86
N GLU A 70 -6.05 -1.87 2.17
CA GLU A 70 -6.05 -2.95 1.17
C GLU A 70 -5.50 -4.27 1.75
N GLY A 71 -5.29 -4.33 3.07
CA GLY A 71 -4.84 -5.53 3.77
C GLY A 71 -3.31 -5.69 3.85
N HIS A 72 -2.54 -4.66 3.53
CA HIS A 72 -1.08 -4.71 3.61
C HIS A 72 -0.61 -4.47 5.05
N ASP A 73 -0.43 -5.56 5.81
CA ASP A 73 -0.07 -5.51 7.24
C ASP A 73 1.25 -4.76 7.51
N ASP A 74 2.23 -4.89 6.61
CA ASP A 74 3.52 -4.19 6.72
C ASP A 74 3.36 -2.66 6.76
N ALA A 75 2.31 -2.12 6.12
CA ALA A 75 2.05 -0.69 6.14
C ALA A 75 1.67 -0.18 7.54
N LEU A 76 1.00 -1.02 8.34
CA LEU A 76 0.69 -0.69 9.74
C LEU A 76 1.93 -0.71 10.61
N GLU A 77 2.84 -1.68 10.42
CA GLU A 77 4.12 -1.73 11.14
C GLU A 77 4.93 -0.46 10.89
N GLN A 78 5.05 -0.04 9.62
CA GLN A 78 5.74 1.20 9.26
C GLN A 78 5.11 2.44 9.92
N LEU A 79 3.78 2.53 9.96
CA LEU A 79 3.11 3.64 10.65
C LEU A 79 3.35 3.63 12.17
N LYS A 80 3.42 2.46 12.81
CA LYS A 80 3.76 2.35 14.24
C LYS A 80 5.19 2.81 14.49
N GLU A 81 6.14 2.46 13.63
CA GLU A 81 7.52 2.92 13.72
C GLU A 81 7.62 4.44 13.57
N LEU A 82 6.95 4.99 12.56
CA LEU A 82 6.92 6.44 12.35
C LEU A 82 6.24 7.18 13.52
N TYR A 83 5.22 6.59 14.15
CA TYR A 83 4.62 7.12 15.38
C TYR A 83 5.60 7.13 16.56
N LYS A 84 6.34 6.03 16.78
CA LYS A 84 7.40 5.97 17.81
C LYS A 84 8.48 7.04 17.60
N ASN A 85 8.78 7.35 16.34
CA ASN A 85 9.75 8.37 15.95
C ASN A 85 9.16 9.80 15.96
N GLY A 86 7.91 9.98 16.40
CA GLY A 86 7.23 11.27 16.46
C GLY A 86 6.94 11.90 15.09
N LYS A 87 7.00 11.11 14.00
CA LYS A 87 6.76 11.56 12.62
C LYS A 87 5.29 11.46 12.21
N VAL A 88 4.49 10.76 13.00
CA VAL A 88 3.07 10.50 12.77
C VAL A 88 2.30 10.82 14.04
N THR A 89 1.10 11.35 13.89
CA THR A 89 0.24 11.66 15.03
C THR A 89 -0.55 10.43 15.48
N LYS A 90 -1.01 10.45 16.74
CA LYS A 90 -1.91 9.41 17.26
C LYS A 90 -3.20 9.30 16.42
N GLY A 91 -3.69 10.41 15.88
CA GLY A 91 -4.88 10.47 15.04
C GLY A 91 -4.71 9.72 13.71
N GLU A 92 -3.57 9.91 13.05
CA GLU A 92 -3.23 9.23 11.80
C GLU A 92 -3.02 7.72 12.00
N LEU A 93 -2.33 7.32 13.07
CA LEU A 93 -2.18 5.90 13.42
C LEU A 93 -3.54 5.24 13.70
N ALA A 94 -4.42 5.93 14.43
CA ALA A 94 -5.77 5.45 14.69
C ALA A 94 -6.62 5.37 13.41
N ALA A 95 -6.43 6.28 12.47
CA ALA A 95 -7.10 6.22 11.16
C ALA A 95 -6.65 5.00 10.37
N ALA A 96 -5.36 4.70 10.33
CA ALA A 96 -4.81 3.53 9.66
C ALA A 96 -5.36 2.22 10.23
N LEU A 97 -5.36 2.07 11.55
CA LEU A 97 -5.88 0.89 12.24
C LEU A 97 -7.38 0.68 11.96
N ARG A 98 -8.16 1.76 11.97
CA ARG A 98 -9.59 1.69 11.62
C ARG A 98 -9.80 1.29 10.16
N ALA A 99 -9.04 1.86 9.24
CA ALA A 99 -9.16 1.56 7.82
C ALA A 99 -8.82 0.08 7.53
N HIS A 100 -7.76 -0.44 8.17
CA HIS A 100 -7.39 -1.85 8.07
C HIS A 100 -8.45 -2.77 8.68
N GLN A 101 -8.97 -2.44 9.86
CA GLN A 101 -10.03 -3.23 10.51
C GLN A 101 -11.30 -3.28 9.63
N ALA A 102 -11.70 -2.14 9.06
CA ALA A 102 -12.84 -2.07 8.15
C ALA A 102 -12.62 -2.91 6.89
N ALA A 103 -11.40 -2.93 6.35
CA ALA A 103 -11.04 -3.78 5.22
C ALA A 103 -11.19 -5.27 5.55
N VAL A 104 -10.59 -5.70 6.67
CA VAL A 104 -10.67 -7.09 7.15
C VAL A 104 -12.11 -7.52 7.41
N ASP A 105 -12.93 -6.65 8.00
CA ASP A 105 -14.33 -6.95 8.29
C ASP A 105 -15.20 -6.98 7.02
N SER A 106 -14.93 -6.10 6.06
CA SER A 106 -15.57 -6.11 4.75
C SER A 106 -15.26 -7.38 3.96
N THR A 107 -14.00 -7.84 3.97
CA THR A 107 -13.61 -9.10 3.33
C THR A 107 -14.34 -10.30 3.95
N LYS A 108 -14.46 -10.34 5.29
CA LYS A 108 -15.21 -11.40 5.99
C LYS A 108 -16.70 -11.35 5.70
N SER A 109 -17.29 -10.16 5.59
CA SER A 109 -18.71 -9.98 5.26
C SER A 109 -19.01 -10.38 3.81
N SER A 110 -18.17 -9.95 2.87
CA SER A 110 -18.30 -10.28 1.45
C SER A 110 -18.12 -11.78 1.18
N GLN A 111 -17.19 -12.44 1.89
CA GLN A 111 -17.04 -13.90 1.84
C GLN A 111 -18.22 -14.65 2.49
N ARG A 112 -18.82 -14.12 3.58
CA ARG A 112 -20.02 -14.69 4.19
C ARG A 112 -21.24 -14.60 3.29
N GLU A 113 -21.43 -13.47 2.62
CA GLU A 113 -22.55 -13.27 1.69
C GLU A 113 -22.40 -14.14 0.42
N ALA A 114 -21.19 -14.28 -0.10
CA ALA A 114 -20.90 -15.19 -1.22
C ALA A 114 -21.19 -16.66 -0.87
N ALA A 115 -20.84 -17.10 0.36
CA ALA A 115 -21.15 -18.46 0.83
C ALA A 115 -22.65 -18.69 1.06
N ALA A 116 -23.38 -17.67 1.51
CA ALA A 116 -24.83 -17.76 1.72
C ALA A 116 -25.62 -17.87 0.40
N HIS A 117 -25.16 -17.20 -0.66
CA HIS A 117 -25.77 -17.31 -1.99
C HIS A 117 -25.48 -18.66 -2.67
N ALA A 118 -24.31 -19.26 -2.45
CA ALA A 118 -23.98 -20.58 -3.01
C ALA A 118 -24.80 -21.73 -2.40
N THR A 119 -25.35 -21.56 -1.20
CA THR A 119 -26.10 -22.61 -0.49
C THR A 119 -27.60 -22.60 -0.80
N ARG A 120 -28.10 -21.60 -1.57
CA ARG A 120 -29.54 -21.42 -1.85
C ARG A 120 -29.99 -22.02 -3.21
N ILE A 121 -29.16 -22.85 -3.84
CA ILE A 121 -29.41 -23.47 -5.17
C ILE A 121 -29.65 -24.99 -5.06
N PHE A 122 -30.19 -25.49 -3.94
CA PHE A 122 -30.68 -26.87 -3.83
C PHE A 122 -32.09 -26.91 -3.25
#